data_AF-A0A643BLQ2-F1
#
_entry.id   AF-A0A643BLQ2-F1
#
_cell.length_a   1.000
_cell.length_b   1.000
_cell.length_c   1.000
_cell.angle_alpha   90.00
_cell.angle_beta   90.00
_cell.angle_gamma   90.00
#
_symmetry.space_group_name_H-M   'P 1'
#
loop_
_entity.id
_entity.type
_entity.pdbx_description
1 polymer ?
#
loop_
_entity_poly.entity_id
_entity_poly.type
_entity_poly.pdbx_seq_one_letter_code
_entity_poly.pdbx_strand_id
1 'polypeptide(L)'
;MGMGGGESVEVLMNEPYEKNSEKGQYTHKIYHLQGKVPTFFRMLAPDEALDIYEKSWNDYFYCKTVITNEYMKEGFLIRMETWHKPDLGTQENVHKLEPEAWKHVEAIYIDIADQSEVLRQH
;
A
#
# COMPACT_ATOMS: atom_id res chain seq x y z
N MET A 1 18.59 15.94 -10.45
CA MET A 1 19.23 15.50 -9.19
C MET A 1 18.34 15.96 -8.04
N GLY A 2 17.44 15.10 -7.57
CA GLY A 2 16.62 15.38 -6.38
C GLY A 2 17.29 14.75 -5.17
N MET A 3 18.09 15.52 -4.43
CA MET A 3 18.62 15.11 -3.14
C MET A 3 17.55 15.39 -2.08
N GLY A 4 16.95 14.34 -1.51
CA GLY A 4 15.98 14.46 -0.41
C GLY A 4 15.02 13.28 -0.18
N GLY A 5 15.06 12.22 -0.99
CA GLY A 5 14.01 11.17 -0.97
C GLY A 5 14.33 9.87 -0.22
N GLY A 6 15.58 9.67 0.23
CA GLY A 6 16.05 8.38 0.74
C GLY A 6 15.93 8.15 2.25
N GLU A 7 15.82 9.22 3.06
CA GLU A 7 15.87 9.08 4.53
C GLU A 7 14.60 8.49 5.15
N SER A 8 13.46 8.52 4.45
CA SER A 8 12.18 8.08 5.01
C SER A 8 11.81 6.62 4.72
N VAL A 9 12.60 5.90 3.92
CA VAL A 9 12.28 4.51 3.54
C VAL A 9 13.51 3.63 3.69
N GLU A 10 13.46 2.68 4.61
CA GLU A 10 14.47 1.65 4.79
C GLU A 10 14.03 0.37 4.07
N VAL A 11 14.91 -0.24 3.28
CA VAL A 11 14.65 -1.53 2.62
C VAL A 11 15.37 -2.62 3.39
N LEU A 12 14.61 -3.42 4.14
CA LEU A 12 15.15 -4.53 4.94
C LEU A 12 15.40 -5.78 4.09
N MET A 13 14.50 -6.07 3.15
CA MET A 13 14.60 -7.24 2.27
C MET A 13 14.11 -6.88 0.87
N ASN A 14 14.78 -7.45 -0.12
CA ASN A 14 14.39 -7.39 -1.53
C ASN A 14 14.93 -8.63 -2.24
N GLU A 15 14.13 -9.68 -2.28
CA GLU A 15 14.56 -10.99 -2.77
C GLU A 15 13.47 -11.69 -3.60
N PRO A 16 13.84 -12.53 -4.58
CA PRO A 16 12.86 -13.37 -5.24
C PRO A 16 12.26 -14.36 -4.24
N TYR A 17 10.96 -14.67 -4.40
CA TYR A 17 10.30 -15.73 -3.64
C TYR A 17 9.62 -16.75 -4.55
N GLU A 18 9.51 -17.98 -4.06
CA GLU A 18 8.71 -19.05 -4.67
C GLU A 18 7.89 -19.73 -3.58
N LYS A 19 6.56 -19.73 -3.70
CA LYS A 19 5.66 -20.36 -2.73
C LYS A 19 4.44 -20.92 -3.45
N ASN A 20 4.14 -22.20 -3.27
CA ASN A 20 2.92 -22.84 -3.82
C ASN A 20 2.67 -22.53 -5.31
N SER A 21 3.72 -22.57 -6.13
CA SER A 21 3.70 -22.23 -7.57
C SER A 21 3.54 -20.74 -7.91
N GLU A 22 3.44 -19.84 -6.93
CA GLU A 22 3.58 -18.40 -7.12
C GLU A 22 5.06 -18.02 -7.08
N LYS A 23 5.48 -17.17 -8.02
CA LYS A 23 6.84 -16.66 -8.14
C LYS A 23 6.77 -15.15 -8.27
N GLY A 24 7.66 -14.46 -7.57
CA GLY A 24 7.68 -13.02 -7.65
C GLY A 24 8.84 -12.42 -6.87
N GLN A 25 8.72 -11.12 -6.60
CA GLN A 25 9.65 -10.37 -5.78
C GLN A 25 9.02 -10.07 -4.42
N TYR A 26 9.70 -10.45 -3.35
CA TYR A 26 9.32 -10.09 -2.00
C TYR A 26 10.12 -8.87 -1.56
N THR A 27 9.44 -7.88 -1.00
CA THR A 27 10.10 -6.74 -0.36
C THR A 27 9.57 -6.51 1.04
N HIS A 28 10.49 -6.17 1.95
CA HIS A 28 10.18 -5.72 3.29
C HIS A 28 10.80 -4.33 3.49
N LYS A 29 9.98 -3.34 3.80
CA LYS A 29 10.41 -1.95 3.97
C LYS A 29 9.85 -1.36 5.25
N ILE A 30 10.56 -0.39 5.80
CA ILE A 30 10.07 0.49 6.87
C ILE A 30 9.90 1.88 6.27
N TYR A 31 8.76 2.51 6.49
CA TYR A 31 8.59 3.94 6.24
C TYR A 31 8.64 4.70 7.56
N HIS A 32 9.60 5.61 7.66
CA HIS A 32 9.79 6.53 8.78
C HIS A 32 8.96 7.79 8.52
N LEU A 33 7.80 7.89 9.18
CA LEU A 33 6.81 8.94 8.93
C LEU A 33 7.01 10.19 9.79
N GLN A 34 8.00 10.20 10.68
CA GLN A 34 8.30 11.29 11.61
C GLN A 34 8.46 12.63 10.91
N GLY A 35 8.96 12.66 9.67
CA GLY A 35 9.09 13.87 8.85
C GLY A 35 7.89 14.20 7.98
N LYS A 36 6.93 13.28 7.81
CA LYS A 36 5.86 13.33 6.79
C LYS A 36 4.45 13.46 7.32
N VAL A 37 4.19 13.18 8.60
CA VAL A 37 2.86 13.36 9.20
C VAL A 37 2.65 14.79 9.74
N PRO A 38 1.39 15.27 9.82
CA PRO A 38 1.06 16.56 10.43
C PRO A 38 1.57 16.68 11.88
N THR A 39 1.94 17.89 12.31
CA THR A 39 2.52 18.13 13.65
C THR A 39 1.61 17.67 14.78
N PHE A 40 0.29 17.82 14.66
CA PHE A 40 -0.64 17.35 15.68
C PHE A 40 -0.58 15.83 15.88
N PHE A 41 -0.30 15.09 14.81
CA PHE A 41 -0.17 13.63 14.87
C PHE A 41 1.12 13.23 15.59
N ARG A 42 2.23 13.95 15.34
CA ARG A 42 3.51 13.73 16.02
C ARG A 42 3.45 13.99 17.54
N MET A 43 2.64 14.96 17.97
CA MET A 43 2.50 15.28 19.40
C MET A 43 1.68 14.24 20.17
N LEU A 44 0.86 13.45 19.48
CA LEU A 44 -0.06 12.48 20.09
C LEU A 44 0.45 11.03 19.96
N ALA A 45 1.24 10.75 18.92
CA ALA A 45 1.78 9.44 18.63
C ALA A 45 3.14 9.24 19.33
N PRO A 46 3.37 8.12 20.04
CA PRO A 46 4.71 7.72 20.46
C PRO A 46 5.65 7.60 19.25
N ASP A 47 6.95 7.76 19.47
CA ASP A 47 7.93 7.68 18.37
C ASP A 47 7.87 6.32 17.65
N GLU A 48 7.58 5.24 18.40
CA GLU A 48 7.40 3.88 17.88
C GLU A 48 6.14 3.71 17.01
N ALA A 49 5.20 4.65 17.08
CA ALA A 49 3.99 4.64 16.26
C ALA A 49 4.21 5.27 14.87
N LEU A 50 5.37 5.88 14.62
CA LEU A 50 5.66 6.61 13.38
C LEU A 50 6.45 5.79 12.36
N ASP A 51 6.83 4.57 12.71
CA ASP A 51 7.38 3.59 11.77
C ASP A 51 6.27 2.63 11.31
N ILE A 52 6.07 2.54 9.99
CA ILE A 52 5.15 1.56 9.39
C ILE A 52 5.94 0.55 8.57
N TYR A 53 5.55 -0.72 8.69
CA TYR A 53 6.24 -1.85 8.08
C TYR A 53 5.44 -2.32 6.90
N GLU A 54 6.03 -2.32 5.71
CA GLU A 54 5.42 -2.83 4.49
C GLU A 54 6.06 -4.16 4.11
N LYS A 55 5.24 -5.18 3.93
CA LYS A 55 5.60 -6.45 3.29
C LYS A 55 4.82 -6.57 1.99
N SER A 56 5.54 -6.71 0.89
CA SER A 56 4.94 -6.81 -0.46
C SER A 56 5.40 -8.08 -1.17
N TRP A 57 4.45 -8.78 -1.77
CA TRP A 57 4.63 -9.95 -2.63
C TRP A 57 4.17 -9.57 -4.03
N ASN A 58 5.13 -9.29 -4.90
CA ASN A 58 4.88 -8.75 -6.23
C ASN A 58 5.06 -9.86 -7.27
N ASP A 59 3.95 -10.40 -7.76
CA ASP A 59 3.87 -11.17 -9.00
C ASP A 59 3.37 -10.23 -10.11
N TYR A 60 3.82 -10.46 -11.34
CA TYR A 60 3.43 -9.69 -12.52
C TYR A 60 1.91 -9.52 -12.65
N PHE A 61 1.13 -10.56 -12.37
CA PHE A 61 -0.32 -10.49 -12.49
C PHE A 61 -1.02 -10.08 -11.18
N TYR A 62 -0.41 -10.36 -10.03
CA TYR A 62 -1.00 -10.16 -8.73
C TYR A 62 0.01 -9.60 -7.73
N CYS A 63 -0.33 -8.47 -7.12
CA CYS A 63 0.48 -7.89 -6.07
C CYS A 63 -0.31 -7.88 -4.77
N LYS A 64 0.36 -8.27 -3.69
CA LYS A 64 -0.17 -8.14 -2.33
C LYS A 64 0.79 -7.35 -1.48
N THR A 65 0.28 -6.29 -0.86
CA THR A 65 1.02 -5.45 0.09
C THR A 65 0.27 -5.39 1.40
N VAL A 66 0.99 -5.62 2.49
CA VAL A 66 0.49 -5.57 3.86
C VAL A 66 1.33 -4.56 4.62
N ILE A 67 0.67 -3.53 5.14
CA ILE A 67 1.28 -2.49 5.96
C ILE A 67 0.76 -2.61 7.38
N THR A 68 1.69 -2.70 8.33
CA THR A 68 1.41 -2.83 9.77
C THR A 68 2.18 -1.79 10.58
N ASN A 69 1.81 -1.64 11.85
CA ASN A 69 2.50 -0.79 12.81
C ASN A 69 2.67 -1.55 14.12
N GLU A 70 3.89 -1.60 14.64
CA GLU A 70 4.22 -2.41 15.83
C GLU A 70 3.55 -1.87 17.10
N TYR A 71 3.39 -0.54 17.21
CA TYR A 71 2.73 0.08 18.36
C TYR A 71 1.22 -0.25 18.41
N MET A 72 0.52 -0.11 17.27
CA MET A 72 -0.93 -0.36 17.17
C MET A 72 -1.28 -1.85 17.05
N LYS A 73 -0.31 -2.72 16.74
CA LYS A 73 -0.49 -4.17 16.59
C LYS A 73 -1.66 -4.49 15.64
N GLU A 74 -2.58 -5.35 16.06
CA GLU A 74 -3.77 -5.74 15.30
C GLU A 74 -4.78 -4.60 15.09
N GLY A 75 -4.64 -3.49 15.82
CA GLY A 75 -5.48 -2.30 15.67
C GLY A 75 -5.20 -1.49 14.40
N PHE A 76 -4.13 -1.80 13.65
CA PHE A 76 -3.78 -1.12 12.41
C PHE A 76 -3.37 -2.10 11.32
N LEU A 77 -4.08 -2.03 10.19
CA LEU A 77 -3.78 -2.82 9.00
C LEU A 77 -4.20 -2.04 7.75
N ILE A 78 -3.26 -1.81 6.84
CA ILE A 78 -3.58 -1.43 5.46
C ILE A 78 -3.18 -2.60 4.58
N ARG A 79 -4.16 -3.17 3.87
CA ARG A 79 -3.93 -4.25 2.91
C ARG A 79 -4.31 -3.77 1.52
N MET A 80 -3.37 -3.88 0.60
CA MET A 80 -3.57 -3.59 -0.82
C MET A 80 -3.38 -4.89 -1.59
N GLU A 81 -4.40 -5.30 -2.31
CA GLU A 81 -4.34 -6.47 -3.20
C GLU A 81 -4.69 -5.94 -4.60
N THR A 82 -3.87 -6.24 -5.60
CA THR A 82 -3.99 -5.68 -6.96
C THR A 82 -3.93 -6.79 -7.99
N TRP A 83 -4.83 -6.73 -8.98
CA TRP A 83 -4.77 -7.57 -10.18
C TRP A 83 -4.47 -6.71 -11.40
N HIS A 84 -3.45 -7.10 -12.17
CA HIS A 84 -3.20 -6.53 -13.49
C HIS A 84 -3.93 -7.37 -14.54
N LYS A 85 -4.97 -6.79 -15.16
CA LYS A 85 -5.79 -7.45 -16.20
C LYS A 85 -5.65 -6.72 -17.54
N PRO A 86 -5.58 -7.43 -18.67
CA PRO A 86 -5.53 -6.82 -19.99
C PRO A 86 -6.95 -6.43 -20.46
N ASP A 87 -7.61 -5.54 -19.72
CA ASP A 87 -8.95 -5.04 -20.03
C ASP A 87 -9.11 -3.55 -19.73
N LEU A 88 -10.35 -3.04 -19.78
CA LEU A 88 -10.70 -1.65 -19.49
C LEU A 88 -11.32 -1.47 -18.08
N GLY A 89 -11.02 -2.35 -17.13
CA GLY A 89 -11.55 -2.26 -15.76
C GLY A 89 -13.05 -2.58 -15.66
N THR A 90 -13.52 -3.54 -16.46
CA THR A 90 -14.95 -3.93 -16.55
C THR A 90 -15.30 -5.18 -15.76
N GLN A 91 -14.31 -5.90 -15.22
CA GLN A 91 -14.54 -7.08 -14.38
C GLN A 91 -14.98 -6.66 -12.98
N GLU A 92 -16.20 -7.04 -12.60
CA GLU A 92 -16.66 -6.91 -11.21
C GLU A 92 -16.03 -7.99 -10.32
N ASN A 93 -15.74 -7.62 -9.07
CA ASN A 93 -15.25 -8.53 -8.03
C ASN A 93 -14.07 -9.43 -8.48
N VAL A 94 -13.06 -8.86 -9.15
CA VAL A 94 -11.90 -9.60 -9.66
C VAL A 94 -11.13 -10.35 -8.56
N HIS A 95 -11.21 -9.87 -7.31
CA HIS A 95 -10.65 -10.51 -6.13
C HIS A 95 -11.47 -11.69 -5.59
N LYS A 96 -12.66 -11.93 -6.16
CA LYS A 96 -13.58 -13.01 -5.78
C LYS A 96 -13.92 -12.99 -4.29
N LEU A 97 -14.18 -11.79 -3.75
CA LEU A 97 -14.69 -11.62 -2.40
C LEU A 97 -16.06 -12.29 -2.27
N GLU A 98 -16.38 -12.76 -1.07
CA GLU A 98 -17.70 -13.28 -0.75
C GLU A 98 -18.79 -12.23 -1.03
N PRO A 99 -19.98 -12.62 -1.51
CA PRO A 99 -21.02 -11.68 -1.89
C PRO A 99 -21.38 -10.66 -0.82
N GLU A 100 -21.41 -11.07 0.46
CA GLU A 100 -21.70 -10.15 1.57
C GLU A 100 -20.59 -9.11 1.80
N ALA A 101 -19.32 -9.48 1.61
CA ALA A 101 -18.22 -8.53 1.71
C ALA A 101 -18.20 -7.58 0.51
N TRP A 102 -18.43 -8.09 -0.71
CA TRP A 102 -18.41 -7.30 -1.94
C TRP A 102 -19.46 -6.18 -1.94
N LYS A 103 -20.64 -6.41 -1.35
CA LYS A 103 -21.69 -5.38 -1.20
C LYS A 103 -21.24 -4.12 -0.46
N HIS A 104 -20.21 -4.23 0.38
CA HIS A 104 -19.65 -3.11 1.15
C HIS A 104 -18.42 -2.47 0.49
N VAL A 105 -18.07 -2.89 -0.73
CA VAL A 105 -16.94 -2.34 -1.47
C VAL A 105 -17.42 -1.22 -2.39
N GLU A 106 -16.79 -0.05 -2.26
CA GLU A 106 -16.95 1.05 -3.20
C GLU A 106 -15.95 0.89 -4.36
N ALA A 107 -16.44 0.94 -5.59
CA ALA A 107 -15.61 0.93 -6.80
C ALA A 107 -15.34 2.37 -7.23
N ILE A 108 -14.08 2.80 -7.16
CA ILE A 108 -13.63 4.14 -7.55
C ILE A 108 -12.75 4.03 -8.79
N TYR A 109 -13.11 4.76 -9.85
CA TYR A 109 -12.33 4.85 -11.07
C TYR A 109 -11.39 6.06 -11.02
N ILE A 110 -10.12 5.83 -11.36
CA ILE A 110 -9.11 6.88 -11.45
C ILE A 110 -8.85 7.17 -12.92
N ASP A 111 -9.26 8.36 -13.38
CA ASP A 111 -8.93 8.85 -14.71
C ASP A 111 -7.62 9.65 -14.65
N ILE A 112 -6.57 9.12 -15.28
CA ILE A 112 -5.25 9.74 -15.32
C ILE A 112 -5.20 11.03 -16.17
N ALA A 113 -6.21 11.28 -17.01
CA ALA A 113 -6.31 12.48 -17.82
C ALA A 113 -7.12 13.59 -17.12
N ASP A 114 -7.91 13.26 -16.09
CA ASP A 114 -8.67 14.24 -15.34
C ASP A 114 -7.78 15.03 -14.37
N GLN A 115 -7.60 16.32 -14.64
CA GLN A 115 -6.81 17.22 -13.81
C GLN A 115 -7.60 17.84 -12.65
N SER A 116 -8.93 17.63 -12.59
CA SER A 116 -9.79 18.23 -11.58
C SER A 116 -9.38 17.83 -10.15
N GLU A 117 -8.86 16.61 -9.98
CA GLU A 117 -8.41 16.08 -8.69
C GLU A 117 -7.03 16.62 -8.26
N VAL A 118 -6.21 17.08 -9.21
CA VAL A 118 -4.90 17.70 -8.92
C VAL A 118 -5.05 19.18 -8.57
N LEU A 119 -5.96 19.89 -9.25
CA LEU A 119 -6.12 21.34 -9.14
C LEU A 119 -6.88 21.80 -7.89
N ARG A 120 -7.48 20.90 -7.09
CA ARG A 120 -8.19 21.23 -5.85
C ARG A 120 -7.30 21.70 -4.69
N GLN A 121 -5.97 21.65 -4.83
CA GLN A 121 -5.02 21.99 -3.76
C GLN A 121 -4.44 23.42 -3.84
N HIS A 122 -5.06 24.33 -4.60
CA HIS A 122 -4.67 25.74 -4.67
C HIS A 122 -5.83 26.69 -4.37
#